data_AF-A0A222WS11-F1
#
_entry.id   AF-A0A222WS11-F1
#
_cell.length_a   1.000
_cell.length_b   1.000
_cell.length_c   1.000
_cell.angle_alpha   90.00
_cell.angle_beta   90.00
_cell.angle_gamma   90.00
#
_symmetry.space_group_name_H-M   'P 1'
#
loop_
_entity.id
_entity.type
_entity.pdbx_description
1 polymer ?
#
loop_
_entity_poly.entity_id
_entity_poly.type
_entity_poly.pdbx_seq_one_letter_code
_entity_poly.pdbx_strand_id
1 'polypeptide(L)'
;MIKVTQMNEEIFSTNLSKAVDKIKEARKISSDIVKFVIEPMEEHGKMLDGGDEMMKRLVLSKENIGGKKLLLEDVVGVLGGLFPKAPIWINISFMEMEGDTAIFKLETSLRFRKPTLLRNAETGHAPFNVIV
;
A
#
# COMPACT_ATOMS: atom_id res chain seq x y z
N MET A 1 14.66 17.15 -6.70
CA MET A 1 13.62 16.10 -6.54
C MET A 1 14.31 14.76 -6.49
N ILE A 2 14.13 14.00 -5.41
CA ILE A 2 14.65 12.63 -5.32
C ILE A 2 13.78 11.79 -6.27
N LYS A 3 14.38 11.30 -7.35
CA LYS A 3 13.68 10.35 -8.25
C LYS A 3 13.73 8.98 -7.60
N VAL A 4 12.56 8.39 -7.35
CA VAL A 4 12.47 6.98 -6.98
C VAL A 4 12.82 6.17 -8.23
N THR A 5 14.03 5.63 -8.28
CA THR A 5 14.55 4.86 -9.44
C THR A 5 14.45 3.36 -9.23
N GLN A 6 14.21 2.92 -7.98
CA GLN A 6 14.14 1.52 -7.59
C GLN A 6 12.90 1.29 -6.71
N MET A 7 12.35 0.08 -6.80
CA MET A 7 11.32 -0.41 -5.90
C MET A 7 11.50 -1.92 -5.78
N ASN A 8 11.63 -2.40 -4.55
CA ASN A 8 11.73 -3.81 -4.18
C ASN A 8 11.00 -4.00 -2.84
N GLU A 9 10.98 -5.23 -2.33
CA GLU A 9 10.31 -5.58 -1.08
C GLU A 9 10.79 -4.74 0.12
N GLU A 10 12.10 -4.57 0.26
CA GLU A 10 12.71 -3.83 1.37
C GLU A 10 12.32 -2.35 1.34
N ILE A 11 12.41 -1.71 0.17
CA ILE A 11 12.04 -0.30 -0.02
C ILE A 11 10.55 -0.11 0.23
N PHE A 12 9.71 -0.99 -0.31
CA PHE A 12 8.26 -0.91 -0.14
C PHE A 12 7.86 -1.09 1.32
N SER A 13 8.41 -2.10 2.00
CA SER A 13 8.21 -2.36 3.43
C SER A 13 8.63 -1.17 4.29
N THR A 14 9.83 -0.64 4.05
CA THR A 14 10.34 0.55 4.75
C THR A 14 9.43 1.77 4.55
N ASN A 15 8.94 1.98 3.34
CA ASN A 15 8.07 3.10 3.02
C ASN A 15 6.68 2.94 3.66
N LEU A 16 6.14 1.71 3.71
CA LEU A 16 4.89 1.42 4.41
C LEU A 16 5.01 1.69 5.92
N SER A 17 6.08 1.21 6.55
CA SER A 17 6.33 1.47 7.99
C SER A 17 6.43 2.96 8.29
N LYS A 18 7.17 3.73 7.48
CA LYS A 18 7.23 5.20 7.62
C LYS A 18 5.87 5.87 7.49
N ALA A 19 5.02 5.38 6.59
CA ALA A 19 3.69 5.94 6.40
C ALA A 19 2.79 5.65 7.61
N VAL A 20 2.89 4.44 8.19
CA VAL A 20 2.22 4.05 9.43
C VAL A 20 2.68 4.90 10.60
N ASP A 21 3.99 5.07 10.79
CA ASP A 21 4.55 5.84 11.90
C ASP A 21 4.04 7.28 11.89
N LYS A 22 3.97 7.91 10.71
CA LYS A 22 3.38 9.25 10.57
C LYS A 22 1.93 9.33 11.05
N ILE A 23 1.12 8.31 10.76
CA ILE A 23 -0.27 8.27 11.24
C ILE A 23 -0.31 8.02 12.74
N LYS A 24 0.52 7.11 13.25
CA LYS A 24 0.60 6.81 14.69
C LYS A 24 1.01 8.05 15.48
N GLU A 25 1.99 8.80 15.01
CA GLU A 25 2.40 10.09 15.60
C GLU A 25 1.25 11.11 15.57
N ALA A 26 0.61 11.29 14.42
CA ALA A 26 -0.46 12.27 14.25
C ALA A 26 -1.71 11.96 15.10
N ARG A 27 -2.06 10.68 15.24
CA ARG A 27 -3.24 10.22 15.99
C ARG A 27 -2.93 9.73 17.42
N LYS A 28 -1.67 9.82 17.85
CA LYS A 28 -1.19 9.35 19.17
C LYS A 28 -1.52 7.87 19.45
N ILE A 29 -1.33 7.01 18.45
CA ILE A 29 -1.61 5.57 18.55
C ILE A 29 -0.38 4.85 19.14
N SER A 30 -0.54 4.25 20.32
CA SER A 30 0.50 3.50 21.04
C SER A 30 0.27 1.98 20.93
N SER A 31 0.33 1.44 19.72
CA SER A 31 0.19 0.00 19.46
C SER A 31 1.41 -0.52 18.71
N ASP A 32 1.98 -1.61 19.19
CA ASP A 32 3.13 -2.26 18.54
C ASP A 32 2.68 -3.28 17.48
N ILE A 33 1.43 -3.76 17.55
CA ILE A 33 0.89 -4.75 16.62
C ILE A 33 0.07 -4.01 15.56
N VAL A 34 0.54 -4.06 14.32
CA VAL A 34 -0.09 -3.40 13.19
C VAL A 34 -0.60 -4.45 12.19
N LYS A 35 -1.85 -4.27 11.73
CA LYS A 35 -2.43 -5.05 10.64
C LYS A 35 -3.05 -4.16 9.58
N PHE A 36 -3.21 -4.71 8.39
CA PHE A 36 -3.66 -3.99 7.22
C PHE A 36 -4.84 -4.66 6.54
N VAL A 37 -5.77 -3.85 6.03
CA VAL A 37 -6.83 -4.27 5.12
C VAL A 37 -6.59 -3.60 3.77
N ILE A 38 -6.47 -4.39 2.71
CA ILE A 38 -6.25 -3.88 1.36
C ILE A 38 -7.60 -3.72 0.65
N GLU A 39 -7.84 -2.53 0.07
CA GLU A 39 -9.00 -2.25 -0.77
C GLU A 39 -8.55 -1.72 -2.14
N PRO A 40 -8.63 -2.54 -3.20
CA PRO A 40 -8.31 -2.10 -4.55
C PRO A 40 -9.37 -1.14 -5.09
N MET A 41 -8.93 -0.03 -5.68
CA MET A 41 -9.81 1.02 -6.19
C MET A 41 -9.78 1.09 -7.71
N GLU A 42 -10.97 1.10 -8.33
CA GLU A 42 -11.11 1.37 -9.75
C GLU A 42 -10.98 2.88 -10.04
N GLU A 43 -10.08 3.24 -10.95
CA GLU A 43 -9.89 4.63 -11.37
C GLU A 43 -10.71 4.91 -12.64
N HIS A 44 -11.73 5.76 -12.53
CA HIS A 44 -12.58 6.11 -13.67
C HIS A 44 -11.78 6.67 -14.86
N GLY A 45 -12.05 6.15 -16.06
CA GLY A 45 -11.39 6.57 -17.29
C GLY A 45 -9.90 6.19 -17.39
N LYS A 46 -9.40 5.30 -16.52
CA LYS A 46 -8.03 4.77 -16.61
C LYS A 46 -8.05 3.32 -17.08
N MET A 47 -7.21 3.02 -18.07
CA MET A 47 -7.04 1.65 -18.58
C MET A 47 -6.02 0.88 -17.76
N LEU A 48 -6.32 -0.40 -17.56
CA LEU A 48 -5.41 -1.39 -17.00
C LEU A 48 -4.62 -2.03 -18.13
N ASP A 49 -3.31 -2.23 -17.94
CA ASP A 49 -2.51 -3.07 -18.83
C ASP A 49 -2.70 -4.57 -18.51
N GLY A 50 -2.12 -5.47 -19.31
CA GLY A 50 -2.28 -6.91 -19.07
C GLY A 50 -1.74 -7.39 -17.72
N GLY A 51 -0.72 -6.72 -17.18
CA GLY A 51 -0.19 -7.00 -15.84
C GLY A 51 -1.09 -6.47 -14.73
N ASP A 52 -1.68 -5.29 -14.93
CA ASP A 52 -2.69 -4.71 -14.03
C ASP A 52 -3.91 -5.64 -13.93
N GLU A 53 -4.42 -6.14 -15.06
CA GLU A 53 -5.56 -7.09 -15.12
C GLU A 53 -5.22 -8.43 -14.44
N MET A 54 -4.00 -8.93 -14.65
CA MET A 54 -3.52 -10.14 -13.97
C MET A 54 -3.52 -9.95 -12.44
N MET A 55 -2.97 -8.84 -11.95
CA MET A 55 -2.96 -8.53 -10.51
C MET A 55 -4.36 -8.40 -9.95
N LYS A 56 -5.24 -7.66 -10.63
CA LYS A 56 -6.64 -7.50 -10.24
C LYS A 56 -7.33 -8.85 -10.05
N ARG A 57 -7.15 -9.76 -11.00
CA ARG A 57 -7.86 -11.05 -11.02
C ARG A 57 -7.25 -12.08 -10.08
N LEU A 58 -5.93 -12.20 -10.07
CA LEU A 58 -5.23 -13.32 -9.42
C LEU A 58 -4.71 -13.01 -8.03
N VAL A 59 -4.45 -11.73 -7.72
CA VAL A 59 -3.81 -11.32 -6.46
C VAL A 59 -4.75 -10.49 -5.60
N LEU A 60 -5.41 -9.49 -6.19
CA LEU A 60 -6.31 -8.55 -5.50
C LEU A 60 -7.78 -9.02 -5.48
N SER A 61 -8.00 -10.33 -5.60
CA SER A 61 -9.33 -10.93 -5.55
C SER A 61 -9.91 -10.91 -4.13
N LYS A 62 -11.24 -10.98 -4.01
CA LYS A 62 -11.91 -11.07 -2.70
C LYS A 62 -11.45 -12.28 -1.88
N GLU A 63 -11.15 -13.40 -2.54
CA GLU A 63 -10.65 -14.61 -1.88
C GLU A 63 -9.27 -14.39 -1.25
N ASN A 64 -8.41 -13.61 -1.91
CA ASN A 64 -7.05 -13.39 -1.45
C ASN A 64 -6.95 -12.29 -0.39
N ILE A 65 -7.69 -11.19 -0.54
CA ILE A 65 -7.53 -10.01 0.32
C ILE A 65 -8.82 -9.50 0.97
N GLY A 66 -9.99 -9.98 0.53
CA GLY A 66 -11.29 -9.42 0.94
C GLY A 66 -11.51 -9.51 2.45
N GLY A 67 -11.40 -8.36 3.14
CA GLY A 67 -11.60 -8.25 4.58
C GLY A 67 -10.51 -8.90 5.45
N LYS A 68 -9.43 -9.41 4.86
CA LYS A 68 -8.33 -10.02 5.63
C LYS A 68 -7.52 -8.94 6.32
N LYS A 69 -7.11 -9.22 7.57
CA LYS A 69 -6.20 -8.39 8.36
C LYS A 69 -4.79 -8.98 8.25
N LEU A 70 -4.02 -8.41 7.35
CA LEU A 70 -2.72 -8.88 6.91
C LEU A 70 -1.59 -8.28 7.75
N LEU A 71 -0.49 -9.02 7.92
CA LEU A 71 0.75 -8.48 8.48
C LEU A 71 1.50 -7.68 7.42
N LEU A 72 2.52 -6.93 7.86
CA LEU A 72 3.37 -6.13 6.97
C LEU A 72 3.97 -6.96 5.84
N GLU A 73 4.52 -8.14 6.16
CA GLU A 73 5.14 -9.06 5.21
C GLU A 73 4.14 -9.59 4.17
N ASP A 74 2.91 -9.91 4.59
CA ASP A 74 1.84 -10.34 3.69
C ASP A 74 1.46 -9.22 2.72
N VAL A 75 1.34 -7.99 3.20
CA VAL A 75 1.05 -6.82 2.36
C VAL A 75 2.14 -6.60 1.32
N VAL A 76 3.41 -6.70 1.74
CA VAL A 76 4.56 -6.60 0.84
C VAL A 76 4.52 -7.70 -0.22
N GLY A 77 4.20 -8.94 0.15
CA GLY A 77 4.03 -10.04 -0.81
C GLY A 77 2.87 -9.81 -1.79
N VAL A 78 1.71 -9.36 -1.29
CA VAL A 78 0.51 -9.11 -2.11
C VAL A 78 0.71 -7.94 -3.08
N LEU A 79 1.21 -6.80 -2.60
CA LEU A 79 1.37 -5.60 -3.43
C LEU A 79 2.72 -5.54 -4.16
N GLY A 80 3.64 -6.44 -3.83
CA GLY A 80 4.97 -6.55 -4.40
C GLY A 80 5.13 -7.56 -5.53
N GLY A 81 4.09 -8.33 -5.87
CA GLY A 81 4.17 -9.43 -6.85
C GLY A 81 4.64 -9.04 -8.27
N LEU A 82 4.71 -7.76 -8.60
CA LEU A 82 5.22 -7.26 -9.89
C LEU A 82 6.47 -6.37 -9.78
N PHE A 83 7.20 -6.40 -8.66
CA PHE A 83 8.40 -5.59 -8.52
C PHE A 83 9.34 -5.75 -9.74
N PRO A 84 9.89 -4.65 -10.28
CA PRO A 84 9.94 -3.31 -9.69
C PRO A 84 8.69 -2.43 -9.96
N LYS A 85 7.63 -2.97 -10.59
CA LYS A 85 6.35 -2.24 -10.67
C LYS A 85 5.60 -2.36 -9.33
N ALA A 86 5.01 -1.27 -8.88
CA ALA A 86 4.17 -1.20 -7.69
C ALA A 86 2.91 -0.38 -7.99
N PRO A 87 1.85 -0.44 -7.15
CA PRO A 87 0.69 0.41 -7.32
C PRO A 87 1.09 1.88 -7.45
N ILE A 88 0.55 2.59 -8.44
CA ILE A 88 0.96 3.96 -8.75
C ILE A 88 0.70 4.94 -7.59
N TRP A 89 -0.27 4.62 -6.72
CA TRP A 89 -0.55 5.29 -5.46
C TRP A 89 -1.19 4.31 -4.48
N ILE A 90 -0.99 4.56 -3.19
CA ILE A 90 -1.67 3.87 -2.08
C ILE A 90 -2.06 4.92 -1.05
N ASN A 91 -3.34 5.08 -0.76
CA ASN A 91 -3.78 5.87 0.40
C ASN A 91 -3.75 4.96 1.64
N ILE A 92 -3.10 5.43 2.70
CA ILE A 92 -3.09 4.75 3.99
C ILE A 92 -3.81 5.60 5.02
N SER A 93 -4.71 4.98 5.77
CA SER A 93 -5.47 5.62 6.85
C SER A 93 -5.61 4.67 8.04
N PHE A 94 -5.76 5.24 9.24
CA PHE A 94 -6.11 4.46 10.41
C PHE A 94 -7.61 4.16 10.42
N MET A 95 -7.98 2.89 10.62
CA MET A 95 -9.38 2.47 10.78
C MET A 95 -9.79 2.48 12.25
N GLU A 96 -9.22 1.56 13.03
CA GLU A 96 -9.65 1.29 14.40
C GLU A 96 -8.59 0.53 15.20
N MET A 97 -8.82 0.45 16.52
CA MET A 97 -8.09 -0.44 17.43
C MET A 97 -8.92 -1.70 17.66
N GLU A 98 -8.26 -2.86 17.58
CA GLU A 98 -8.81 -4.15 18.01
C GLU A 98 -7.97 -4.71 19.16
N GLY A 99 -8.39 -4.41 20.39
CA GLY A 99 -7.56 -4.62 21.57
C GLY A 99 -6.26 -3.82 21.42
N ASP A 100 -5.13 -4.52 21.46
CA ASP A 100 -3.79 -3.93 21.32
C ASP A 100 -3.32 -3.85 19.86
N THR A 101 -4.15 -4.21 18.89
CA THR A 101 -3.81 -4.20 17.45
C THR A 101 -4.37 -2.96 16.76
N ALA A 102 -3.51 -2.17 16.11
CA ALA A 102 -3.94 -1.07 15.25
C ALA A 102 -4.20 -1.56 13.82
N ILE A 103 -5.40 -1.28 13.30
CA ILE A 103 -5.82 -1.66 11.94
C ILE A 103 -5.73 -0.46 11.00
N PHE A 104 -5.02 -0.63 9.89
CA PHE A 104 -4.86 0.37 8.85
C PHE A 104 -5.51 -0.08 7.55
N LYS A 105 -6.13 0.87 6.85
CA LYS A 105 -6.69 0.66 5.51
C LYS A 105 -5.68 1.07 4.46
N LEU A 106 -5.49 0.23 3.45
CA LEU A 106 -4.70 0.51 2.25
C LEU A 106 -5.62 0.54 1.03
N GLU A 107 -6.07 1.72 0.66
CA GLU A 107 -6.77 1.91 -0.62
C GLU A 107 -5.71 2.03 -1.71
N THR A 108 -5.73 1.10 -2.67
CA THR A 108 -4.64 0.95 -3.63
C THR A 108 -5.11 1.05 -5.07
N SER A 109 -4.32 1.72 -5.89
CA SER A 109 -4.49 1.72 -7.35
C SER A 109 -4.36 0.31 -7.92
N LEU A 110 -5.26 -0.04 -8.85
CA LEU A 110 -5.12 -1.25 -9.67
C LEU A 110 -4.01 -1.17 -10.72
N ARG A 111 -3.46 0.02 -10.97
CA ARG A 111 -2.38 0.24 -11.95
C ARG A 111 -1.01 0.14 -11.31
N PHE A 112 -0.20 -0.79 -11.81
CA PHE A 112 1.17 -1.06 -11.38
C PHE A 112 2.16 -0.40 -12.34
N ARG A 113 2.99 0.51 -11.84
CA ARG A 113 3.89 1.32 -12.68
C ARG A 113 5.32 1.26 -12.16
N LYS A 114 6.25 1.59 -13.05
CA LYS A 114 7.67 1.67 -12.74
C LYS A 114 7.92 2.72 -11.64
N PRO A 115 9.02 2.60 -10.86
CA PRO A 115 9.31 3.47 -9.73
C PRO A 115 9.25 4.97 -10.06
N THR A 116 9.69 5.34 -11.27
CA THR A 116 9.73 6.73 -11.75
C THR A 116 8.36 7.37 -11.99
N LEU A 117 7.29 6.57 -12.03
CA LEU A 117 5.91 7.00 -12.27
C LEU A 117 5.05 6.93 -10.99
N LEU A 118 5.62 6.45 -9.88
CA LEU A 118 4.90 6.39 -8.62
C LEU A 118 4.61 7.81 -8.13
N ARG A 119 3.40 7.99 -7.59
CA ARG A 119 3.00 9.23 -6.94
C ARG A 119 3.61 9.31 -5.54
N ASN A 120 3.54 10.50 -4.95
CA ASN A 120 4.01 10.77 -3.58
C ASN A 120 5.53 10.56 -3.42
N ALA A 121 6.31 10.70 -4.51
CA ALA A 121 7.77 10.58 -4.47
C ALA A 121 8.41 11.66 -3.58
N GLU A 122 7.82 12.84 -3.54
CA GLU A 122 8.22 13.98 -2.73
C GLU A 122 8.07 13.75 -1.23
N THR A 123 7.26 12.76 -0.80
CA THR A 123 6.99 12.51 0.62
C THR A 123 8.07 11.65 1.29
N GLY A 124 8.99 11.07 0.51
CA GLY A 124 10.05 10.17 0.98
C GLY A 124 9.59 8.75 1.31
N HIS A 125 8.33 8.41 0.99
CA HIS A 125 7.74 7.10 1.21
C HIS A 125 6.75 6.72 0.09
N ALA A 126 7.14 6.90 -1.18
CA ALA A 126 6.31 6.46 -2.31
C ALA A 126 6.07 4.94 -2.30
N PRO A 127 4.91 4.45 -2.76
CA PRO A 127 3.79 5.19 -3.37
C PRO A 127 2.74 5.71 -2.36
N PHE A 128 3.05 5.73 -1.06
CA PHE A 128 2.08 5.96 -0.01
C PHE A 128 1.71 7.44 0.16
N ASN A 129 0.41 7.70 0.29
CA ASN A 129 -0.20 8.96 0.67
C ASN A 129 -0.84 8.79 2.04
N VAL A 130 -0.37 9.56 3.02
CA VAL A 130 -0.84 9.47 4.40
C VAL A 130 -2.11 10.30 4.58
N ILE A 131 -3.21 9.64 4.95
CA ILE A 131 -4.49 10.26 5.26
C ILE A 131 -4.66 10.29 6.79
N VAL A 132 -4.54 11.49 7.36
CA VAL A 132 -4.66 11.75 8.80
C VAL A 132 -6.08 12.13 9.16
#